data_AF-A0A972ICN3-F1
#
_entry.id   AF-A0A972ICN3-F1
#
_cell.length_a   1.000
_cell.length_b   1.000
_cell.length_c   1.000
_cell.angle_alpha   90.00
_cell.angle_beta   90.00
_cell.angle_gamma   90.00
#
_symmetry.space_group_name_H-M   'P 1'
#
loop_
_entity.id
_entity.type
_entity.pdbx_description
1 polymer ?
#
loop_
_entity_poly.entity_id
_entity_poly.type
_entity_poly.pdbx_seq_one_letter_code
_entity_poly.pdbx_strand_id
1 'polypeptide(L)'
;MADELRKSGTSVINSGKDIHVVTPLNNIHRKLMFQDNVKEMVFNQNVLLLISSISTGITVNGILELLSYYGGRLAWISALFNAYPEKLTQKIHSLFTSEDIPGYKLFDPKDCEMCKEGRKLDAIVFHDGYTKI
;
A
#
# COMPACT_ATOMS: atom_id res chain seq x y z
N MET A 1 5.90 7.79 7.78
CA MET A 1 6.68 6.58 7.49
C MET A 1 7.72 6.85 6.40
N ALA A 2 7.31 7.25 5.19
CA ALA A 2 8.25 7.47 4.08
C ALA A 2 9.19 8.67 4.26
N ASP A 3 8.74 9.75 4.91
CA ASP A 3 9.54 10.98 5.09
C ASP A 3 10.81 10.78 5.93
N GLU A 4 10.85 9.76 6.78
CA GLU A 4 12.04 9.38 7.55
C GLU A 4 13.21 9.02 6.62
N LEU A 5 12.92 8.50 5.42
CA LEU A 5 13.96 8.14 4.44
C LEU A 5 14.65 9.36 3.83
N ARG A 6 14.00 10.54 3.84
CA ARG A 6 14.54 11.79 3.29
C ARG A 6 15.44 12.54 4.27
N LYS A 7 15.51 12.13 5.53
CA LYS A 7 16.31 12.81 6.54
C LYS A 7 17.80 12.72 6.22
N SER A 8 18.50 13.85 6.29
CA SER A 8 19.95 13.95 6.15
C SER A 8 20.64 13.95 7.52
N GLY A 9 21.84 13.35 7.59
CA GLY A 9 22.64 13.29 8.81
C GLY A 9 23.91 12.46 8.64
N THR A 10 24.89 12.63 9.53
CA THR A 10 26.20 11.94 9.47
C THR A 10 26.11 10.44 9.74
N SER A 11 25.02 9.96 10.36
CA SER A 11 24.81 8.54 10.70
C SER A 11 23.63 7.90 9.96
N VAL A 12 23.10 8.53 8.91
CA VAL A 12 21.94 8.04 8.16
C VAL A 12 22.40 7.38 6.85
N ILE A 13 21.94 6.15 6.60
CA ILE A 13 22.32 5.32 5.42
C ILE A 13 22.01 6.02 4.08
N ASN A 14 21.08 6.97 4.09
CA ASN A 14 20.60 7.71 2.93
C ASN A 14 21.26 9.09 2.74
N SER A 15 22.23 9.46 3.58
CA SER A 15 22.90 10.74 3.48
C SER A 15 23.58 10.92 2.12
N GLY A 16 23.33 12.05 1.46
CA GLY A 16 23.85 12.34 0.11
C GLY A 16 23.14 11.63 -1.05
N LYS A 17 22.07 10.87 -0.79
CA LYS A 17 21.22 10.29 -1.85
C LYS A 17 20.02 11.18 -2.13
N ASP A 18 19.64 11.27 -3.39
CA ASP A 18 18.42 11.95 -3.81
C ASP A 18 17.21 11.01 -3.64
N ILE A 19 16.37 11.27 -2.64
CA ILE A 19 15.20 10.45 -2.30
C ILE A 19 13.94 11.30 -2.41
N HIS A 20 13.06 10.88 -3.32
CA HIS A 20 11.74 11.47 -3.53
C HIS A 20 10.68 10.63 -2.85
N VAL A 21 9.86 11.26 -1.99
CA VAL A 21 8.67 10.64 -1.40
C VAL A 21 7.47 11.12 -2.18
N VAL A 22 6.77 10.18 -2.81
CA VAL A 22 5.68 10.45 -3.74
C VAL A 22 4.46 9.65 -3.32
N THR A 23 3.30 10.32 -3.28
CA THR A 23 1.99 9.66 -3.08
C THR A 23 1.19 9.74 -4.38
N PRO A 24 0.75 8.61 -4.97
CA PRO A 24 -0.10 8.63 -6.15
C PRO A 24 -1.49 9.17 -5.81
N LEU A 25 -2.13 9.80 -6.79
CA LEU A 25 -3.51 10.27 -6.69
C LEU A 25 -4.49 9.21 -7.19
N ASN A 26 -5.69 9.19 -6.64
CA ASN A 26 -6.82 8.47 -7.23
C ASN A 26 -7.63 9.39 -8.13
N ASN A 27 -7.82 8.99 -9.38
CA ASN A 27 -8.74 9.69 -10.27
C ASN A 27 -10.21 9.30 -9.99
N ILE A 28 -11.14 9.95 -10.70
CA ILE A 28 -12.59 9.70 -10.59
C ILE A 28 -12.99 8.25 -10.89
N HIS A 29 -12.16 7.51 -11.63
CA HIS A 29 -12.35 6.11 -11.98
C HIS A 29 -11.63 5.15 -11.00
N ARG A 30 -11.15 5.65 -9.85
CA ARG A 30 -10.38 4.90 -8.86
C ARG A 30 -9.10 4.26 -9.42
N LYS A 31 -8.55 4.83 -10.49
CA LYS A 31 -7.22 4.47 -10.99
C LYS A 31 -6.18 5.39 -10.37
N LEU A 32 -5.06 4.79 -10.00
CA LEU A 32 -3.90 5.52 -9.49
C LEU A 32 -3.23 6.27 -10.64
N MET A 33 -2.74 7.48 -10.37
CA MET A 33 -2.04 8.35 -11.32
C MET A 33 -1.00 9.22 -10.61
N PHE A 34 0.04 9.64 -11.33
CA PHE A 34 0.95 10.69 -10.86
C PHE A 34 0.62 12.03 -11.52
N GLN A 35 0.80 13.12 -10.77
CA GLN A 35 0.80 14.47 -11.34
C GLN A 35 2.00 14.66 -12.26
N ASP A 36 1.91 15.60 -13.21
CA ASP A 36 2.95 15.79 -14.24
C ASP A 36 4.33 16.10 -13.64
N ASN A 37 4.40 16.95 -12.61
CA ASN A 37 5.63 17.32 -11.91
C ASN A 37 6.31 16.16 -11.17
N VAL A 38 5.61 15.03 -11.01
CA VAL A 38 6.10 13.84 -10.30
C VAL A 38 6.63 12.79 -11.28
N LYS A 39 6.20 12.81 -12.55
CA LYS A 39 6.52 11.74 -13.52
C LYS A 39 8.03 11.56 -13.70
N GLU A 40 8.78 12.66 -13.75
CA GLU A 40 10.24 12.62 -13.88
C GLU A 40 10.95 12.01 -12.67
N MET A 41 10.35 12.12 -11.48
CA MET A 41 10.88 11.54 -10.24
C MET A 41 10.74 10.01 -10.19
N VAL A 42 9.91 9.43 -11.08
CA VAL A 42 9.62 8.00 -11.11
C VAL A 42 10.21 7.33 -12.35
N PHE A 43 10.25 8.04 -13.48
CA PHE A 43 10.72 7.48 -14.76
C PHE A 43 12.17 6.97 -14.65
N ASN A 44 12.37 5.70 -15.02
CA ASN A 44 13.65 5.01 -14.99
C ASN A 44 14.31 4.90 -13.60
N GLN A 45 13.60 5.26 -12.52
CA GLN A 45 14.07 5.18 -11.15
C GLN A 45 13.73 3.86 -10.47
N ASN A 46 14.53 3.48 -9.47
CA ASN A 46 14.22 2.36 -8.58
C ASN A 46 13.22 2.81 -7.52
N VAL A 47 12.10 2.10 -7.41
CA VAL A 47 10.99 2.46 -6.53
C VAL A 47 10.88 1.49 -5.36
N LEU A 48 10.88 2.02 -4.14
CA LEU A 48 10.49 1.33 -2.93
C LEU A 48 9.02 1.63 -2.64
N LEU A 49 8.16 0.61 -2.69
CA LEU A 49 6.76 0.75 -2.36
C LEU A 49 6.55 0.54 -0.85
N LEU A 50 6.09 1.59 -0.16
CA LEU A 50 5.72 1.55 1.25
C LEU A 50 4.21 1.60 1.41
N ILE A 51 3.63 0.58 2.04
CA ILE A 51 2.19 0.46 2.28
C ILE A 51 1.95 0.21 3.76
N SER A 52 0.92 0.81 4.36
CA SER A 52 0.57 0.51 5.74
C SER A 52 -0.07 -0.88 5.86
N SER A 53 -1.11 -1.15 5.07
CA SER A 53 -1.89 -2.38 5.16
C SER A 53 -2.28 -2.89 3.78
N ILE A 54 -2.15 -4.21 3.60
CA ILE A 54 -2.59 -4.92 2.40
C ILE A 54 -3.72 -5.87 2.79
N SER A 55 -4.94 -5.57 2.33
CA SER A 55 -6.12 -6.42 2.57
C SER A 55 -6.33 -7.43 1.45
N THR A 56 -6.56 -6.98 0.21
CA THR A 56 -6.87 -7.84 -0.95
C THR A 56 -5.82 -7.77 -2.06
N GLY A 57 -4.78 -6.96 -1.89
CA GLY A 57 -3.74 -6.74 -2.91
C GLY A 57 -4.13 -5.83 -4.08
N ILE A 58 -5.39 -5.36 -4.16
CA ILE A 58 -5.87 -4.50 -5.27
C ILE A 58 -5.00 -3.25 -5.43
N THR A 59 -4.69 -2.55 -4.33
CA THR A 59 -3.85 -1.34 -4.38
C THR A 59 -2.43 -1.65 -4.84
N VAL A 60 -1.85 -2.79 -4.43
CA VAL A 60 -0.52 -3.22 -4.88
C VAL A 60 -0.53 -3.43 -6.38
N ASN A 61 -1.51 -4.18 -6.90
CA ASN A 61 -1.64 -4.42 -8.34
C ASN A 61 -1.82 -3.13 -9.13
N GLY A 62 -2.66 -2.22 -8.65
CA GLY A 62 -2.84 -0.90 -9.28
C GLY A 62 -1.54 -0.08 -9.29
N ILE A 63 -0.71 -0.17 -8.25
CA ILE A 63 0.61 0.50 -8.22
C ILE A 63 1.58 -0.18 -9.18
N LEU A 64 1.55 -1.50 -9.31
CA LEU A 64 2.40 -2.20 -10.28
C LEU A 64 2.08 -1.78 -11.72
N GLU A 65 0.79 -1.67 -12.06
CA GLU A 65 0.33 -1.13 -13.34
C GLU A 65 0.77 0.33 -13.53
N LEU A 66 0.63 1.16 -12.49
CA LEU A 66 1.07 2.55 -12.48
C LEU A 66 2.57 2.67 -12.76
N LEU A 67 3.41 1.90 -12.06
CA LEU A 67 4.86 1.91 -12.25
C LEU A 67 5.24 1.43 -13.64
N SER A 68 4.58 0.38 -14.15
CA SER A 68 4.78 -0.08 -15.53
C SER A 68 4.42 1.02 -16.54
N TYR A 69 3.36 1.77 -16.30
CA TYR A 69 2.92 2.86 -17.18
C TYR A 69 3.88 4.05 -17.18
N TYR A 70 4.39 4.45 -16.02
CA TYR A 70 5.31 5.59 -15.87
C TYR A 70 6.80 5.21 -15.97
N GLY A 71 7.13 3.95 -16.27
CA GLY A 71 8.51 3.48 -16.43
C GLY A 71 9.33 3.40 -15.14
N GLY A 72 8.67 3.28 -13.98
CA GLY A 72 9.32 3.07 -12.70
C GLY A 72 9.69 1.59 -12.50
N ARG A 73 10.87 1.33 -11.90
CA ARG A 73 11.36 -0.03 -11.65
C ARG A 73 11.12 -0.40 -10.19
N LEU A 74 10.15 -1.27 -9.93
CA LEU A 74 9.90 -1.75 -8.57
C LEU A 74 11.14 -2.49 -8.05
N ALA A 75 11.75 -1.98 -6.99
CA ALA A 75 12.87 -2.63 -6.31
C ALA A 75 12.38 -3.48 -5.13
N TRP A 76 11.40 -2.99 -4.37
CA TRP A 76 10.94 -3.67 -3.17
C TRP A 76 9.55 -3.20 -2.72
N ILE A 77 8.83 -4.08 -2.01
CA ILE A 77 7.55 -3.77 -1.36
C ILE A 77 7.68 -4.03 0.14
N SER A 78 7.39 -3.02 0.94
CA SER A 78 7.31 -3.13 2.39
C SER A 78 5.93 -2.75 2.89
N ALA A 79 5.38 -3.59 3.75
CA ALA A 79 4.09 -3.41 4.40
C ALA A 79 4.21 -3.45 5.93
N LEU A 80 3.35 -2.76 6.67
CA LEU A 80 3.21 -3.07 8.10
C LEU A 80 2.40 -4.37 8.24
N PHE A 81 1.20 -4.39 7.66
CA PHE A 81 0.29 -5.54 7.67
C PHE A 81 0.08 -6.15 6.29
N ASN A 82 0.05 -7.47 6.21
CA ASN A 82 -0.35 -8.19 5.01
C ASN A 82 -1.34 -9.33 5.31
N ALA A 83 -2.61 -9.12 5.01
CA ALA A 83 -3.66 -10.14 5.12
C ALA A 83 -3.68 -11.12 3.94
N TYR A 84 -2.83 -10.90 2.93
CA TYR A 84 -2.88 -11.59 1.64
C TYR A 84 -1.49 -12.06 1.15
N PRO A 85 -0.67 -12.71 2.02
CA PRO A 85 0.74 -12.97 1.70
C PRO A 85 0.98 -13.93 0.53
N GLU A 86 0.12 -14.93 0.33
CA GLU A 86 0.40 -16.02 -0.63
C GLU A 86 -0.08 -15.74 -2.06
N LYS A 87 -0.85 -14.68 -2.28
CA LYS A 87 -1.60 -14.49 -3.54
C LYS A 87 -1.09 -13.33 -4.40
N LEU A 88 0.03 -12.71 -4.02
CA LEU A 88 0.72 -11.69 -4.82
C LEU A 88 2.02 -12.27 -5.36
N THR A 89 2.29 -12.07 -6.65
CA THR A 89 3.47 -12.61 -7.34
C THR A 89 4.78 -12.00 -6.82
N GLN A 90 4.72 -10.77 -6.33
CA GLN A 90 5.86 -10.04 -5.80
C GLN A 90 6.06 -10.39 -4.33
N LYS A 91 7.33 -10.59 -3.94
CA LYS A 91 7.69 -10.77 -2.54
C LYS A 91 7.42 -9.48 -1.77
N ILE A 92 6.56 -9.58 -0.75
CA ILE A 92 6.21 -8.47 0.13
C ILE A 92 6.83 -8.71 1.50
N HIS A 93 7.50 -7.68 2.02
CA HIS A 93 8.09 -7.70 3.34
C HIS A 93 7.14 -7.02 4.33
N SER A 94 6.37 -7.83 5.06
CA SER A 94 5.44 -7.38 6.09
C SER A 94 5.99 -7.59 7.51
N LEU A 95 5.62 -6.72 8.45
CA LEU A 95 5.93 -6.92 9.86
C LEU A 95 5.00 -7.94 10.51
N PHE A 96 3.71 -7.92 10.15
CA PHE A 96 2.71 -8.86 10.63
C PHE A 96 1.74 -9.25 9.51
N THR A 97 1.13 -10.40 9.68
CA THR A 97 0.21 -11.05 8.73
C THR A 97 -1.11 -11.37 9.42
N SER A 98 -2.09 -11.85 8.65
CA SER A 98 -3.37 -12.30 9.22
C SER A 98 -3.22 -13.41 10.26
N GLU A 99 -2.15 -14.21 10.20
CA GLU A 99 -1.87 -15.28 11.17
C GLU A 99 -1.46 -14.73 12.54
N ASP A 100 -0.86 -13.55 12.58
CA ASP A 100 -0.45 -12.87 13.80
C ASP A 100 -1.62 -12.20 14.54
N ILE A 101 -2.81 -12.13 13.91
CA ILE A 101 -4.01 -11.49 14.47
C ILE A 101 -5.10 -12.55 14.71
N PRO A 102 -5.31 -12.99 15.96
CA PRO A 102 -6.31 -14.00 16.28
C PRO A 102 -7.72 -13.59 15.84
N GLY A 103 -8.39 -14.48 15.10
CA GLY A 103 -9.75 -14.26 14.62
C GLY A 103 -9.89 -13.26 13.47
N TYR A 104 -8.78 -12.85 12.84
CA TYR A 104 -8.84 -12.06 11.62
C TYR A 104 -9.54 -12.85 10.50
N LYS A 105 -10.53 -12.23 9.86
CA LYS A 105 -11.27 -12.83 8.74
C LYS A 105 -11.33 -11.86 7.57
N LEU A 106 -11.07 -12.39 6.37
CA LEU A 106 -11.21 -11.68 5.11
C LEU A 106 -12.21 -12.43 4.24
N PHE A 107 -13.25 -11.74 3.77
CA PHE A 107 -14.30 -12.33 2.95
C PHE A 107 -14.43 -11.58 1.62
N ASP A 108 -14.77 -12.31 0.56
CA ASP A 108 -15.41 -11.69 -0.60
C ASP A 108 -16.81 -11.20 -0.18
N PRO A 109 -17.30 -10.05 -0.68
CA PRO A 109 -18.65 -9.58 -0.36
C PRO A 109 -19.75 -10.62 -0.58
N LYS A 110 -19.58 -11.53 -1.55
CA LYS A 110 -20.54 -12.62 -1.84
C LYS A 110 -20.51 -13.75 -0.81
N ASP A 111 -19.39 -13.93 -0.13
CA ASP A 111 -19.13 -15.03 0.80
C ASP A 111 -19.16 -14.60 2.27
N CYS A 112 -19.42 -13.32 2.54
CA CYS A 112 -19.56 -12.78 3.88
C CYS A 112 -20.78 -13.36 4.62
N GLU A 113 -20.55 -14.27 5.57
CA GLU A 113 -21.60 -14.88 6.41
C GLU A 113 -22.37 -13.84 7.21
N MET A 114 -21.67 -12.90 7.86
CA MET A 114 -22.28 -11.81 8.62
C MET A 114 -23.24 -10.96 7.76
N CYS A 115 -22.88 -10.76 6.49
CA CYS A 115 -23.70 -10.01 5.54
C CYS A 115 -24.97 -10.80 5.16
N LYS A 116 -24.85 -12.12 4.97
CA LYS A 116 -25.99 -13.02 4.71
C LYS A 116 -26.95 -13.11 5.89
N GLU A 117 -26.44 -13.02 7.11
CA GLU A 117 -27.22 -12.97 8.35
C GLU A 117 -27.87 -11.61 8.60
N GLY A 118 -27.62 -10.60 7.75
CA GLY A 118 -28.17 -9.25 7.92
C GLY A 118 -27.54 -8.49 9.10
N ARG A 119 -26.37 -8.92 9.58
CA ARG A 119 -25.65 -8.22 10.65
C ARG A 119 -25.16 -6.88 10.14
N LYS A 120 -25.51 -5.82 10.88
CA LYS A 120 -25.08 -4.45 10.56
C LYS A 120 -23.59 -4.28 10.86
N LEU A 121 -22.96 -3.37 10.12
CA LEU A 121 -21.59 -2.96 10.37
C LEU A 121 -21.53 -2.11 11.65
N ASP A 122 -20.61 -2.43 12.55
CA ASP A 122 -20.42 -1.68 13.80
C ASP A 122 -19.58 -0.42 13.59
N ALA A 123 -18.62 -0.47 12.65
CA ALA A 123 -17.72 0.64 12.33
C ALA A 123 -17.03 0.51 10.97
N ILE A 124 -16.54 1.63 10.44
CA ILE A 124 -15.61 1.72 9.32
C ILE A 124 -14.30 2.32 9.82
N VAL A 125 -13.18 1.67 9.50
CA VAL A 125 -11.84 2.15 9.86
C VAL A 125 -11.22 2.92 8.69
N PHE A 126 -10.66 4.10 8.99
CA PHE A 126 -9.93 4.97 8.07
C PHE A 126 -8.49 5.16 8.56
N HIS A 127 -7.66 5.87 7.79
CA HIS A 127 -6.26 6.08 8.16
C HIS A 127 -6.09 6.97 9.42
N ASP A 128 -7.10 7.78 9.74
CA ASP A 128 -7.13 8.76 10.82
C ASP A 128 -8.04 8.35 12.00
N GLY A 129 -8.64 7.16 11.95
CA GLY A 129 -9.48 6.66 13.03
C GLY A 129 -10.54 5.66 12.57
N TYR A 130 -11.70 5.69 13.21
CA TYR A 130 -12.84 4.89 12.81
C TYR A 130 -14.16 5.62 13.10
N THR A 131 -15.17 5.31 12.31
CA THR A 131 -16.52 5.85 12.44
C THR A 131 -17.47 4.72 12.79
N LYS A 132 -18.24 4.87 13.88
CA LYS A 132 -19.34 3.94 14.22
C LYS A 132 -20.55 4.20 13.34
N ILE A 133 -21.33 3.16 13.05
CA ILE A 133 -22.52 3.22 12.17
C ILE A 133 -23.77 2.70 12.87
#